data_AF-A0A522SUU7-F1
#
_entry.id   AF-A0A522SUU7-F1
#
_cell.length_a   1.000
_cell.length_b   1.000
_cell.length_c   1.000
_cell.angle_alpha   90.00
_cell.angle_beta   90.00
_cell.angle_gamma   90.00
#
_symmetry.space_group_name_H-M   'P 1'
#
loop_
_entity.id
_entity.type
_entity.pdbx_description
1 polymer ?
#
loop_
_entity_poly.entity_id
_entity_poly.type
_entity_poly.pdbx_seq_one_letter_code
_entity_poly.pdbx_strand_id
1 'polypeptide(L)'
;MPHHIFFSWQSDTANRVGRSFIEGCLGRAIGELQADADVDPADREMAVDRDTLDVPGMPPIMETIFGKIDRAAVFLSDLTYVAERAGGARTPNPNVCIEHGYALKALSWRRVIAVMNTAMGHPDKHDLPFDVRHTRRPISFDLPEGADTAARKAAADALVRQLKTALKAVFGDVQARTAMAGAAPAEPHPHDLELLARVHRQLPQDLRRFLHQHSFGTPYRLATLDPVHEMNEDWVGAAFEFHDPAVQTAFAEVRRVAREFGLLVLERIHATRRNMEIGSPKTDEDLEKGIQPGTLKAIKAMNELATELSAAIDAFDRTARDRIRVASGAHTAAVEEHGAAEQVRKDVAQTGLNELAMDAHRGGLPEIVTRPRVALRLAPFAAADGKRLDPARVAEAQLRFPPNSEDRVATDSDGRQWWSCRLPRRTEANMNPETGWRMRLVRPGYLEYEAEIGARIDDDPQILVDGLRLEAIIIRNLERMASIAAQLDLAGPALIAVSLDGMEDVELTRARPGGRRIRRPDIYLPITEISDLTAPLANALREPLDILWQTAGWPDGSPSFGEGAWAGYGDDRNYGL
;
A
#
# COMPACT_ATOMS: atom_id res chain seq x y z
N MET A 1 2.17 16.94 -23.29
CA MET A 1 3.49 16.40 -23.75
C MET A 1 3.33 16.04 -25.20
N PRO A 2 4.34 16.25 -26.06
CA PRO A 2 4.24 15.93 -27.47
C PRO A 2 4.07 14.42 -27.68
N HIS A 3 3.24 14.05 -28.65
CA HIS A 3 3.14 12.68 -29.16
C HIS A 3 4.43 12.31 -29.89
N HIS A 4 5.13 11.30 -29.39
CA HIS A 4 6.36 10.83 -30.00
C HIS A 4 6.08 9.77 -31.08
N ILE A 5 6.65 9.97 -32.26
CA ILE A 5 6.64 8.99 -33.35
C ILE A 5 8.01 8.33 -33.38
N PHE A 6 8.08 7.07 -32.95
CA PHE A 6 9.35 6.33 -32.91
C PHE A 6 9.71 5.84 -34.31
N PHE A 7 10.87 6.26 -34.83
CA PHE A 7 11.35 5.89 -36.15
C PHE A 7 12.49 4.86 -36.07
N SER A 8 12.20 3.64 -36.55
CA SER A 8 13.16 2.54 -36.73
C SER A 8 13.58 2.46 -38.19
N TRP A 9 14.89 2.44 -38.47
CA TRP A 9 15.40 2.61 -39.83
C TRP A 9 16.47 1.58 -40.22
N GLN A 10 16.68 1.42 -41.53
CA GLN A 10 17.72 0.55 -42.09
C GLN A 10 19.10 1.24 -42.09
N SER A 11 19.97 0.89 -41.14
CA SER A 11 21.34 1.46 -41.03
C SER A 11 22.25 1.12 -42.20
N ASP A 12 21.95 0.03 -42.91
CA ASP A 12 22.76 -0.52 -43.99
C ASP A 12 22.42 0.09 -45.37
N THR A 13 21.53 1.10 -45.41
CA THR A 13 21.20 1.84 -46.64
C THR A 13 21.89 3.20 -46.67
N ALA A 14 22.19 3.74 -47.86
CA ALA A 14 22.74 5.07 -47.96
C ALA A 14 21.76 6.12 -47.38
N ASN A 15 22.22 6.91 -46.41
CA ASN A 15 21.41 7.90 -45.68
C ASN A 15 20.57 8.82 -46.59
N ARG A 16 21.08 9.16 -47.78
CA ARG A 16 20.42 10.07 -48.74
C ARG A 16 19.16 9.49 -49.38
N VAL A 17 19.01 8.17 -49.38
CA VAL A 17 17.86 7.44 -49.96
C VAL A 17 17.13 6.55 -48.94
N GLY A 18 17.70 6.39 -47.73
CA GLY A 18 17.10 5.71 -46.58
C GLY A 18 16.85 6.66 -45.41
N ARG A 19 17.52 6.44 -44.26
CA ARG A 19 17.30 7.14 -42.98
C ARG A 19 16.97 8.62 -43.10
N SER A 20 17.92 9.44 -43.58
CA SER A 20 17.75 10.90 -43.58
C SER A 20 16.68 11.37 -44.57
N PHE A 21 16.42 10.60 -45.64
CA PHE A 21 15.34 10.88 -46.56
C PHE A 21 13.98 10.63 -45.91
N ILE A 22 13.78 9.47 -45.30
CA ILE A 22 12.53 9.07 -44.66
C ILE A 22 12.23 9.99 -43.47
N GLU A 23 13.23 10.24 -42.62
CA GLU A 23 13.12 11.12 -41.46
C GLU A 23 12.74 12.55 -41.88
N GLY A 24 13.37 13.08 -42.95
CA GLY A 24 13.03 14.40 -43.48
C GLY A 24 11.59 14.46 -44.03
N CYS A 25 11.10 13.38 -44.64
CA CYS A 25 9.71 13.28 -45.07
C CYS A 25 8.75 13.17 -43.89
N LEU A 26 9.10 12.40 -42.85
CA LEU A 26 8.32 12.29 -41.63
C LEU A 26 8.19 13.64 -40.92
N GLY A 27 9.31 14.37 -40.75
CA GLY A 27 9.29 15.70 -40.13
C GLY A 27 8.42 16.70 -40.91
N ARG A 28 8.48 16.68 -42.25
CA ARG A 28 7.58 17.50 -43.10
C ARG A 28 6.12 17.11 -42.94
N ALA A 29 5.81 15.81 -42.94
CA ALA A 29 4.44 15.31 -42.77
C ALA A 29 3.86 15.68 -41.39
N ILE A 30 4.67 15.58 -40.34
CA ILE A 30 4.31 16.07 -39.00
C ILE A 30 4.00 17.56 -39.05
N GLY A 31 4.91 18.41 -39.55
CA GLY A 31 4.67 19.85 -39.62
C GLY A 31 3.41 20.23 -40.39
N GLU A 32 3.13 19.56 -41.52
CA GLU A 32 1.90 19.74 -42.30
C GLU A 32 0.63 19.24 -41.60
N LEU A 33 0.75 18.30 -40.65
CA LEU A 33 -0.35 17.76 -39.86
C LEU A 33 -0.63 18.61 -38.62
N GLN A 34 0.41 19.14 -37.96
CA GLN A 34 0.28 20.06 -36.83
C GLN A 34 -0.41 21.38 -37.23
N ALA A 35 -0.24 21.80 -38.49
CA ALA A 35 -0.90 22.96 -39.07
C ALA A 35 -2.32 22.68 -39.60
N ASP A 36 -2.77 21.42 -39.61
CA ASP A 36 -4.09 21.03 -40.10
C ASP A 36 -5.16 21.32 -39.03
N ALA A 37 -6.16 22.14 -39.39
CA ALA A 37 -7.22 22.55 -38.48
C ALA A 37 -8.15 21.40 -38.05
N ASP A 38 -8.22 20.32 -38.85
CA ASP A 38 -9.05 19.14 -38.56
C ASP A 38 -8.45 18.23 -37.47
N VAL A 39 -7.17 18.45 -37.11
CA VAL A 39 -6.52 17.70 -36.04
C VAL A 39 -6.90 18.33 -34.71
N ASP A 40 -7.35 17.50 -33.77
CA ASP A 40 -7.69 17.91 -32.42
C ASP A 40 -6.52 18.70 -31.80
N PRO A 41 -6.75 19.90 -31.23
CA PRO A 41 -5.71 20.68 -30.58
C PRO A 41 -4.85 19.90 -29.58
N ALA A 42 -5.42 18.92 -28.89
CA ALA A 42 -4.70 18.06 -27.95
C ALA A 42 -3.67 17.14 -28.62
N ASP A 43 -3.83 16.84 -29.91
CA ASP A 43 -2.98 15.94 -30.68
C ASP A 43 -1.99 16.69 -31.60
N ARG A 44 -1.97 18.03 -31.58
CA ARG A 44 -1.14 18.85 -32.50
C ARG A 44 0.33 18.95 -32.12
N GLU A 45 0.73 18.53 -30.92
CA GLU A 45 2.15 18.49 -30.55
C GLU A 45 2.71 17.12 -30.88
N MET A 46 3.54 17.02 -31.92
CA MET A 46 4.14 15.76 -32.39
C MET A 46 5.63 15.93 -32.64
N ALA A 47 6.43 14.92 -32.32
CA ALA A 47 7.88 14.93 -32.55
C ALA A 47 8.41 13.55 -32.95
N VAL A 48 9.50 13.52 -33.72
CA VAL A 48 10.20 12.27 -34.05
C VAL A 48 11.10 11.86 -32.89
N ASP A 49 11.02 10.59 -32.47
CA ASP A 49 11.94 9.97 -31.53
C ASP A 49 12.65 8.77 -32.19
N ARG A 50 13.83 8.39 -31.70
CA ARG A 50 14.63 7.26 -32.19
C ARG A 50 15.72 6.85 -31.19
N ASP A 51 16.30 5.67 -31.39
CA ASP A 51 17.48 5.18 -30.65
C ASP A 51 17.39 5.41 -29.13
N THR A 52 18.51 5.76 -28.52
CA THR A 52 18.67 6.27 -27.16
C THR A 52 18.73 7.80 -27.12
N LEU A 53 18.25 8.51 -28.16
CA LEU A 53 18.25 9.98 -28.21
C LEU A 53 17.58 10.60 -26.96
N ASP A 54 18.11 11.68 -26.42
CA ASP A 54 17.57 12.34 -25.21
C ASP A 54 17.52 11.44 -23.95
N VAL A 55 18.27 10.33 -23.93
CA VAL A 55 18.48 9.48 -22.73
C VAL A 55 19.90 9.71 -22.19
N PRO A 56 20.05 10.14 -20.92
CA PRO A 56 21.36 10.48 -20.36
C PRO A 56 22.24 9.23 -20.09
N GLY A 57 23.56 9.41 -20.23
CA GLY A 57 24.55 8.42 -19.83
C GLY A 57 24.77 7.28 -20.85
N MET A 58 25.04 6.08 -20.34
CA MET A 58 25.23 4.85 -21.12
C MET A 58 24.08 3.88 -20.85
N PRO A 59 22.88 4.12 -21.43
CA PRO A 59 21.72 3.32 -21.10
C PRO A 59 21.78 1.94 -21.80
N PRO A 60 21.12 0.91 -21.23
CA PRO A 60 20.98 -0.38 -21.90
C PRO A 60 20.19 -0.20 -23.20
N ILE A 61 20.87 -0.38 -24.34
CA ILE A 61 20.38 0.06 -25.67
C ILE A 61 19.01 -0.55 -26.01
N MET A 62 18.88 -1.88 -25.92
CA MET A 62 17.65 -2.59 -26.29
C MET A 62 16.48 -2.23 -25.37
N GLU A 63 16.69 -2.24 -24.05
CA GLU A 63 15.66 -1.89 -23.07
C GLU A 63 15.17 -0.46 -23.25
N THR A 64 16.09 0.45 -23.58
CA THR A 64 15.78 1.86 -23.81
C THR A 64 14.93 2.04 -25.07
N ILE A 65 15.31 1.37 -26.16
CA ILE A 65 14.56 1.38 -27.41
C ILE A 65 13.16 0.82 -27.20
N PHE A 66 13.03 -0.33 -26.54
CA PHE A 66 11.72 -0.92 -26.23
C PHE A 66 10.87 -0.02 -25.34
N GLY A 67 11.44 0.58 -24.30
CA GLY A 67 10.72 1.52 -23.43
C GLY A 67 10.28 2.80 -24.15
N LYS A 68 10.99 3.24 -25.19
CA LYS A 68 10.55 4.33 -26.07
C LYS A 68 9.45 3.90 -27.02
N ILE A 69 9.55 2.70 -27.60
CA ILE A 69 8.51 2.11 -28.44
C ILE A 69 7.21 1.96 -27.64
N ASP A 70 7.27 1.48 -26.39
CA ASP A 70 6.11 1.32 -25.49
C ASP A 70 5.32 2.62 -25.30
N ARG A 71 6.02 3.76 -25.27
CA ARG A 71 5.45 5.09 -25.03
C ARG A 71 5.14 5.85 -26.32
N ALA A 72 5.46 5.30 -27.48
CA ALA A 72 5.27 5.99 -28.74
C ALA A 72 3.78 6.09 -29.10
N ALA A 73 3.38 7.25 -29.61
CA ALA A 73 2.07 7.48 -30.20
C ALA A 73 1.90 6.66 -31.48
N VAL A 74 2.96 6.60 -32.29
CA VAL A 74 3.03 5.87 -33.55
C VAL A 74 4.43 5.28 -33.69
N PHE A 75 4.53 4.07 -34.23
CA PHE A 75 5.82 3.49 -34.63
C PHE A 75 5.92 3.46 -36.16
N LEU A 76 7.05 3.93 -36.69
CA LEU A 76 7.37 3.88 -38.11
C LEU A 76 8.61 3.01 -38.33
N SER A 77 8.48 1.91 -39.08
CA SER A 77 9.64 1.12 -39.53
C SER A 77 9.93 1.30 -41.01
N ASP A 78 11.20 1.43 -41.35
CA ASP A 78 11.71 1.22 -42.70
C ASP A 78 11.98 -0.26 -42.95
N LEU A 79 11.23 -0.90 -43.85
CA LEU A 79 11.39 -2.32 -44.21
C LEU A 79 12.12 -2.52 -45.54
N THR A 80 12.89 -1.51 -45.99
CA THR A 80 13.75 -1.62 -47.17
C THR A 80 14.71 -2.79 -47.03
N TYR A 81 14.86 -3.57 -48.10
CA TYR A 81 15.80 -4.68 -48.13
C TYR A 81 17.25 -4.21 -48.04
N VAL A 82 18.04 -4.89 -47.21
CA VAL A 82 19.48 -4.60 -47.01
C VAL A 82 20.38 -5.79 -47.31
N ALA A 83 19.81 -7.00 -47.32
CA ALA A 83 20.57 -8.23 -47.52
C ALA A 83 19.79 -9.24 -48.38
N GLU A 84 20.53 -10.15 -48.98
CA GLU A 84 20.01 -11.30 -49.71
C GLU A 84 20.35 -12.59 -48.94
N ARG A 85 19.35 -13.46 -48.76
CA ARG A 85 19.51 -14.77 -48.12
C ARG A 85 20.11 -15.76 -49.12
N ALA A 86 20.68 -16.86 -48.63
CA ALA A 86 21.31 -17.89 -49.47
C ALA A 86 20.41 -18.45 -50.61
N GLY A 87 19.09 -18.37 -50.47
CA GLY A 87 18.12 -18.77 -51.50
C GLY A 87 17.64 -17.64 -52.43
N GLY A 88 18.31 -16.49 -52.48
CA GLY A 88 17.97 -15.35 -53.35
C GLY A 88 16.83 -14.45 -52.86
N ALA A 89 16.18 -14.82 -51.75
CA ALA A 89 15.15 -13.98 -51.14
C ALA A 89 15.78 -12.85 -50.32
N ARG A 90 15.22 -11.64 -50.39
CA ARG A 90 15.75 -10.47 -49.70
C ARG A 90 15.17 -10.31 -48.29
N THR A 91 15.91 -9.62 -47.42
CA THR A 91 15.48 -9.33 -46.04
C THR A 91 15.87 -7.93 -45.60
N PRO A 92 15.01 -7.23 -44.82
CA PRO A 92 15.39 -6.04 -44.08
C PRO A 92 16.34 -6.41 -42.91
N ASN A 93 16.91 -5.38 -42.28
CA ASN A 93 17.78 -5.53 -41.11
C ASN A 93 17.00 -6.24 -39.97
N PRO A 94 17.57 -7.29 -39.35
CA PRO A 94 16.94 -8.01 -38.26
C PRO A 94 16.56 -7.15 -37.05
N ASN A 95 17.33 -6.12 -36.72
CA ASN A 95 17.04 -5.22 -35.60
C ASN A 95 15.73 -4.47 -35.83
N VAL A 96 15.54 -3.93 -37.04
CA VAL A 96 14.29 -3.26 -37.43
C VAL A 96 13.12 -4.24 -37.42
N CYS A 97 13.34 -5.50 -37.81
CA CYS A 97 12.30 -6.53 -37.73
C CYS A 97 11.89 -6.83 -36.28
N ILE A 98 12.87 -6.91 -35.36
CA ILE A 98 12.62 -7.12 -33.93
C ILE A 98 11.84 -5.94 -33.35
N GLU A 99 12.27 -4.71 -33.64
CA GLU A 99 11.57 -3.50 -33.19
C GLU A 99 10.16 -3.41 -33.77
N HIS A 100 9.96 -3.76 -35.05
CA HIS A 100 8.64 -3.82 -35.67
C HIS A 100 7.73 -4.85 -35.00
N GLY A 101 8.23 -6.06 -34.74
CA GLY A 101 7.50 -7.09 -34.01
C GLY A 101 7.13 -6.64 -32.59
N TYR A 102 8.07 -5.99 -31.89
CA TYR A 102 7.84 -5.43 -30.56
C TYR A 102 6.77 -4.33 -30.60
N ALA A 103 6.83 -3.43 -31.58
CA ALA A 103 5.85 -2.38 -31.78
C ALA A 103 4.44 -2.93 -32.08
N LEU A 104 4.33 -4.00 -32.86
CA LEU A 104 3.04 -4.68 -33.07
C LEU A 104 2.48 -5.23 -31.75
N LYS A 105 3.31 -5.80 -30.88
CA LYS A 105 2.91 -6.27 -29.54
C LYS A 105 2.52 -5.10 -28.63
N ALA A 106 3.31 -4.03 -28.59
CA ALA A 106 3.15 -2.94 -27.63
C ALA A 106 2.06 -1.95 -28.02
N LEU A 107 1.99 -1.60 -29.31
CA LEU A 107 1.15 -0.52 -29.80
C LEU A 107 -0.09 -1.01 -30.55
N SER A 108 -0.19 -2.31 -30.84
CA SER A 108 -1.12 -2.90 -31.81
C SER A 108 -0.86 -2.43 -33.24
N TRP A 109 -1.32 -3.21 -34.22
CA TRP A 109 -1.25 -2.88 -35.65
C TRP A 109 -1.89 -1.53 -36.01
N ARG A 110 -2.81 -1.02 -35.15
CA ARG A 110 -3.49 0.27 -35.34
C ARG A 110 -2.54 1.47 -35.33
N ARG A 111 -1.39 1.37 -34.69
CA ARG A 111 -0.42 2.47 -34.49
C ARG A 111 0.94 2.20 -35.13
N VAL A 112 1.05 1.15 -35.93
CA VAL A 112 2.29 0.75 -36.61
C VAL A 112 2.18 1.08 -38.09
N ILE A 113 3.11 1.88 -38.59
CA ILE A 113 3.26 2.23 -40.00
C ILE A 113 4.57 1.64 -40.51
N ALA A 114 4.57 1.12 -41.73
CA ALA A 114 5.79 0.69 -42.41
C ALA A 114 5.99 1.47 -43.71
N VAL A 115 7.24 1.77 -44.02
CA VAL A 115 7.67 2.33 -45.32
C VAL A 115 8.72 1.44 -45.95
N MET A 116 8.91 1.55 -47.26
CA MET A 116 9.90 0.77 -47.98
C MET A 116 10.34 1.48 -49.25
N ASN A 117 11.65 1.55 -49.48
CA ASN A 117 12.24 1.99 -50.73
C ASN A 117 12.32 0.81 -51.71
N THR A 118 11.53 0.83 -52.78
CA THR A 118 11.43 -0.29 -53.73
C THR A 118 12.59 -0.39 -54.70
N ALA A 119 13.46 0.62 -54.80
CA ALA A 119 14.65 0.55 -55.64
C ALA A 119 15.63 -0.55 -55.16
N MET A 120 15.48 -1.03 -53.92
CA MET A 120 16.28 -2.09 -53.29
C MET A 120 15.58 -3.45 -53.39
N GLY A 121 14.49 -3.52 -54.13
CA GLY A 121 13.69 -4.72 -54.38
C GLY A 121 12.21 -4.45 -54.11
N HIS A 122 11.36 -4.87 -55.05
CA HIS A 122 9.91 -4.71 -54.92
C HIS A 122 9.31 -5.91 -54.17
N PRO A 123 8.34 -5.69 -53.25
CA PRO A 123 7.68 -6.78 -52.51
C PRO A 123 6.90 -7.79 -53.38
N ASP A 124 6.71 -7.50 -54.67
CA ASP A 124 6.13 -8.46 -55.64
C ASP A 124 7.14 -9.44 -56.23
N LYS A 125 8.44 -9.11 -56.16
CA LYS A 125 9.52 -9.93 -56.70
C LYS A 125 10.29 -10.65 -55.60
N HIS A 126 10.34 -10.04 -54.43
CA HIS A 126 10.91 -10.62 -53.23
C HIS A 126 9.87 -10.46 -52.13
N ASP A 127 9.36 -11.54 -51.57
CA ASP A 127 8.39 -11.44 -50.49
C ASP A 127 9.00 -10.77 -49.26
N LEU A 128 8.20 -9.99 -48.52
CA LEU A 128 8.55 -9.57 -47.17
C LEU A 128 8.61 -10.79 -46.23
N PRO A 129 9.32 -10.70 -45.10
CA PRO A 129 9.33 -11.76 -44.08
C PRO A 129 7.93 -12.26 -43.73
N PHE A 130 7.81 -13.55 -43.39
CA PHE A 130 6.52 -14.24 -43.15
C PHE A 130 5.63 -13.46 -42.18
N ASP A 131 6.19 -12.98 -41.07
CA ASP A 131 5.41 -12.30 -40.03
C ASP A 131 4.83 -10.95 -40.48
N VAL A 132 5.45 -10.30 -41.48
CA VAL A 132 5.01 -8.99 -42.00
C VAL A 132 4.04 -9.16 -43.19
N ARG A 133 4.22 -10.19 -44.03
CA ARG A 133 3.45 -10.34 -45.28
C ARG A 133 1.93 -10.54 -45.08
N HIS A 134 1.50 -10.88 -43.87
CA HIS A 134 0.09 -11.08 -43.51
C HIS A 134 -0.60 -9.79 -43.03
N THR A 135 0.08 -8.64 -43.13
CA THR A 135 -0.44 -7.32 -42.76
C THR A 135 -0.54 -6.39 -43.98
N ARG A 136 -1.07 -5.18 -43.79
CA ARG A 136 -1.12 -4.15 -44.85
C ARG A 136 0.30 -3.85 -45.36
N ARG A 137 0.48 -3.80 -46.68
CA ARG A 137 1.79 -3.54 -47.29
C ARG A 137 2.38 -2.19 -46.85
N PRO A 138 3.73 -2.09 -46.74
CA PRO A 138 4.40 -0.83 -46.46
C PRO A 138 4.08 0.24 -47.49
N ILE A 139 4.12 1.51 -47.06
CA ILE A 139 4.12 2.67 -47.95
C ILE A 139 5.39 2.61 -48.81
N SER A 140 5.20 2.37 -50.10
CA SER A 140 6.31 2.25 -51.05
C SER A 140 6.68 3.61 -51.64
N PHE A 141 7.98 3.86 -51.75
CA PHE A 141 8.53 4.91 -52.58
C PHE A 141 9.70 4.35 -53.39
N ASP A 142 9.98 4.94 -54.55
CA ASP A 142 11.10 4.53 -55.40
C ASP A 142 12.13 5.66 -55.44
N LEU A 143 13.31 5.39 -54.89
CA LEU A 143 14.42 6.34 -54.90
C LEU A 143 15.76 5.60 -54.99
N PRO A 144 16.28 5.35 -56.21
CA PRO A 144 17.59 4.74 -56.37
C PRO A 144 18.71 5.69 -55.94
N GLU A 145 19.86 5.11 -55.60
CA GLU A 145 21.07 5.89 -55.39
C GLU A 145 21.46 6.64 -56.67
N GLY A 146 21.86 7.91 -56.54
CA GLY A 146 22.21 8.76 -57.68
C GLY A 146 21.01 9.44 -58.36
N ALA A 147 19.78 9.26 -57.87
CA ALA A 147 18.62 10.01 -58.35
C ALA A 147 18.86 11.54 -58.28
N ASP A 148 18.39 12.26 -59.31
CA ASP A 148 18.52 13.70 -59.38
C ASP A 148 17.61 14.42 -58.36
N THR A 149 17.80 15.74 -58.25
CA THR A 149 17.04 16.58 -57.30
C THR A 149 15.54 16.56 -57.59
N ALA A 150 15.14 16.45 -58.87
CA ALA A 150 13.73 16.47 -59.26
C ALA A 150 13.02 15.18 -58.86
N ALA A 151 13.63 14.03 -59.16
CA ALA A 151 13.16 12.71 -58.76
C ALA A 151 13.10 12.57 -57.24
N ARG A 152 14.13 13.03 -56.52
CA ARG A 152 14.15 13.03 -55.05
C ARG A 152 13.04 13.89 -54.46
N LYS A 153 12.78 15.07 -55.04
CA LYS A 153 11.68 15.94 -54.60
C LYS A 153 10.32 15.28 -54.85
N ALA A 154 10.11 14.71 -56.04
CA ALA A 154 8.88 14.02 -56.38
C ALA A 154 8.60 12.83 -55.44
N ALA A 155 9.61 12.01 -55.15
CA ALA A 155 9.52 10.90 -54.19
C ALA A 155 9.22 11.41 -52.77
N ALA A 156 9.88 12.50 -52.34
CA ALA A 156 9.64 13.09 -51.03
C ALA A 156 8.21 13.62 -50.91
N ASP A 157 7.71 14.36 -51.90
CA ASP A 157 6.36 14.92 -51.88
C ASP A 157 5.30 13.81 -51.88
N ALA A 158 5.54 12.71 -52.60
CA ALA A 158 4.68 11.53 -52.56
C ALA A 158 4.68 10.85 -51.19
N LEU A 159 5.86 10.63 -50.60
CA LEU A 159 6.00 9.99 -49.29
C LEU A 159 5.38 10.86 -48.18
N VAL A 160 5.60 12.18 -48.20
CA VAL A 160 5.00 13.14 -47.26
C VAL A 160 3.48 13.06 -47.29
N ARG A 161 2.86 13.06 -48.48
CA ARG A 161 1.39 12.93 -48.61
C ARG A 161 0.87 11.62 -48.01
N GLN A 162 1.57 10.51 -48.25
CA GLN A 162 1.16 9.20 -47.74
C GLN A 162 1.35 9.09 -46.22
N LEU A 163 2.47 9.57 -45.69
CA LEU A 163 2.74 9.63 -44.25
C LEU A 163 1.72 10.53 -43.54
N LYS A 164 1.42 11.71 -44.08
CA LYS A 164 0.39 12.60 -43.53
C LYS A 164 -0.97 11.91 -43.47
N THR A 165 -1.36 11.21 -44.55
CA THR A 165 -2.62 10.47 -44.60
C THR A 165 -2.65 9.34 -43.57
N ALA A 166 -1.57 8.57 -43.45
CA ALA A 166 -1.47 7.48 -42.50
C ALA A 166 -1.49 7.98 -41.05
N LEU A 167 -0.72 9.01 -40.72
CA LEU A 167 -0.72 9.64 -39.39
C LEU A 167 -2.11 10.20 -39.06
N LYS A 168 -2.74 10.97 -39.97
CA LYS A 168 -4.10 11.49 -39.79
C LYS A 168 -5.11 10.36 -39.52
N ALA A 169 -4.96 9.21 -40.18
CA ALA A 169 -5.81 8.05 -39.92
C ALA A 169 -5.59 7.45 -38.53
N VAL A 170 -4.34 7.36 -38.04
CA VAL A 170 -4.05 6.88 -36.68
C VAL A 170 -4.64 7.83 -35.63
N PHE A 171 -4.36 9.13 -35.75
CA PHE A 171 -4.88 10.13 -34.82
C PHE A 171 -6.40 10.37 -34.95
N GLY A 172 -7.03 9.94 -36.05
CA GLY A 172 -8.48 9.97 -36.22
C GLY A 172 -9.20 8.71 -35.71
N ASP A 173 -8.47 7.63 -35.42
CA ASP A 173 -9.06 6.36 -34.96
C ASP A 173 -9.35 6.40 -33.45
N VAL A 174 -10.62 6.29 -33.07
CA VAL A 174 -11.06 6.38 -31.67
C VAL A 174 -10.35 5.33 -30.78
N GLN A 175 -10.12 4.12 -31.29
CA GLN A 175 -9.45 3.06 -30.51
C GLN A 175 -7.97 3.36 -30.33
N ALA A 176 -7.28 3.84 -31.37
CA ALA A 176 -5.89 4.28 -31.27
C ALA A 176 -5.76 5.47 -30.31
N ARG A 177 -6.63 6.48 -30.40
CA ARG A 177 -6.64 7.63 -29.48
C ARG A 177 -6.88 7.22 -28.03
N THR A 178 -7.83 6.32 -27.78
CA THR A 178 -8.11 5.78 -26.44
C THR A 178 -6.90 5.03 -25.89
N ALA A 179 -6.20 4.26 -26.73
CA ALA A 179 -4.97 3.56 -26.34
C ALA A 179 -3.76 4.51 -26.16
N MET A 180 -3.72 5.64 -26.88
CA MET A 180 -2.66 6.67 -26.82
C MET A 180 -2.82 7.63 -25.64
N ALA A 181 -4.06 7.93 -25.24
CA ALA A 181 -4.36 8.64 -24.01
C ALA A 181 -3.88 7.88 -22.75
N GLY A 182 -3.37 6.66 -22.94
CA GLY A 182 -3.21 5.65 -21.92
C GLY A 182 -4.58 5.09 -21.55
N ALA A 183 -4.64 3.81 -21.18
CA ALA A 183 -5.53 3.51 -20.07
C ALA A 183 -5.18 4.53 -18.98
N ALA A 184 -6.18 5.16 -18.35
CA ALA A 184 -5.98 5.76 -17.04
C ALA A 184 -5.07 4.81 -16.24
N PRO A 185 -4.01 5.30 -15.54
CA PRO A 185 -2.98 4.45 -14.95
C PRO A 185 -3.69 3.24 -14.37
N ALA A 186 -3.44 2.05 -14.95
CA ALA A 186 -4.21 0.87 -14.60
C ALA A 186 -4.25 0.84 -13.08
N GLU A 187 -5.45 0.88 -12.50
CA GLU A 187 -5.59 0.71 -11.07
C GLU A 187 -4.66 -0.45 -10.70
N PRO A 188 -3.67 -0.23 -9.83
CA PRO A 188 -2.65 -1.24 -9.57
C PRO A 188 -3.34 -2.57 -9.32
N HIS A 189 -2.85 -3.63 -9.99
CA HIS A 189 -3.54 -4.91 -10.01
C HIS A 189 -3.93 -5.28 -8.57
N PRO A 190 -5.20 -5.67 -8.28
CA PRO A 190 -5.66 -5.84 -6.91
C PRO A 190 -4.77 -6.78 -6.08
N HIS A 191 -4.20 -7.80 -6.73
CA HIS A 191 -3.20 -8.69 -6.11
C HIS A 191 -1.93 -7.95 -5.67
N ASP A 192 -1.44 -7.00 -6.47
CA ASP A 192 -0.21 -6.26 -6.17
C ASP A 192 -0.43 -5.29 -5.01
N LEU A 193 -1.63 -4.71 -4.90
CA LEU A 193 -2.04 -3.93 -3.73
C LEU A 193 -2.12 -4.79 -2.46
N GLU A 194 -2.79 -5.94 -2.55
CA GLU A 194 -2.96 -6.86 -1.43
C GLU A 194 -1.61 -7.45 -0.98
N LEU A 195 -0.78 -7.87 -1.93
CA LEU A 195 0.54 -8.43 -1.68
C LEU A 195 1.49 -7.37 -1.11
N LEU A 196 1.47 -6.13 -1.62
CA LEU A 196 2.25 -5.03 -1.04
C LEU A 196 1.87 -4.78 0.44
N ALA A 197 0.58 -4.72 0.74
CA ALA A 197 0.10 -4.57 2.11
C ALA A 197 0.51 -5.76 2.99
N ARG A 198 0.50 -6.98 2.44
CA ARG A 198 0.97 -8.18 3.13
C ARG A 198 2.48 -8.12 3.39
N VAL A 199 3.28 -7.67 2.43
CA VAL A 199 4.75 -7.48 2.59
C VAL A 199 5.04 -6.47 3.68
N HIS A 200 4.30 -5.36 3.75
CA HIS A 200 4.46 -4.36 4.81
C HIS A 200 4.10 -4.88 6.20
N ARG A 201 3.10 -5.77 6.31
CA ARG A 201 2.80 -6.46 7.57
C ARG A 201 3.88 -7.47 7.96
N GLN A 202 4.38 -8.24 6.99
CA GLN A 202 5.43 -9.24 7.21
C GLN A 202 6.78 -8.60 7.56
N LEU A 203 7.09 -7.43 6.99
CA LEU A 203 8.35 -6.73 7.22
C LEU A 203 8.09 -5.39 7.90
N PRO A 204 7.70 -5.38 9.19
CA PRO A 204 7.29 -4.18 9.91
C PRO A 204 8.47 -3.22 10.14
N GLN A 205 8.16 -1.96 10.43
CA GLN A 205 9.18 -0.91 10.62
C GLN A 205 10.20 -1.26 11.72
N ASP A 206 9.77 -1.93 12.79
CA ASP A 206 10.67 -2.29 13.90
C ASP A 206 11.72 -3.34 13.47
N LEU A 207 11.33 -4.32 12.65
CA LEU A 207 12.26 -5.27 12.04
C LEU A 207 13.29 -4.54 11.16
N ARG A 208 12.84 -3.60 10.33
CA ARG A 208 13.75 -2.82 9.46
C ARG A 208 14.74 -1.99 10.27
N ARG A 209 14.26 -1.36 11.34
CA ARG A 209 15.11 -0.62 12.28
C ARG A 209 16.13 -1.55 12.94
N PHE A 210 15.72 -2.75 13.34
CA PHE A 210 16.60 -3.75 13.90
C PHE A 210 17.68 -4.20 12.91
N LEU A 211 17.31 -4.56 11.68
CA LEU A 211 18.26 -4.95 10.62
C LEU A 211 19.30 -3.86 10.33
N HIS A 212 18.89 -2.60 10.40
CA HIS A 212 19.78 -1.46 10.17
C HIS A 212 20.69 -1.13 11.37
N GLN A 213 20.21 -1.29 12.61
CA GLN A 213 20.89 -0.77 13.80
C GLN A 213 21.59 -1.84 14.65
N HIS A 214 21.16 -3.10 14.55
CA HIS A 214 21.64 -4.17 15.40
C HIS A 214 22.95 -4.77 14.87
N SER A 215 23.85 -5.09 15.79
CA SER A 215 25.02 -5.92 15.48
C SER A 215 24.78 -7.32 16.00
N PHE A 216 24.84 -8.33 15.13
CA PHE A 216 24.65 -9.73 15.48
C PHE A 216 25.74 -10.28 16.42
N GLY A 217 26.80 -9.52 16.68
CA GLY A 217 27.73 -9.81 17.77
C GLY A 217 27.16 -9.58 19.18
N THR A 218 25.97 -8.98 19.27
CA THR A 218 25.24 -8.74 20.52
C THR A 218 23.98 -9.61 20.57
N PRO A 219 23.63 -10.16 21.76
CA PRO A 219 22.45 -10.99 21.90
C PRO A 219 21.15 -10.22 21.60
N TYR A 220 20.16 -10.92 21.07
CA TYR A 220 18.85 -10.35 20.73
C TYR A 220 17.75 -11.38 20.97
N ARG A 221 16.48 -10.95 21.02
CA ARG A 221 15.35 -11.88 21.12
C ARG A 221 15.15 -12.60 19.81
N LEU A 222 15.14 -13.93 19.82
CA LEU A 222 14.97 -14.75 18.61
C LEU A 222 13.72 -14.33 17.82
N ALA A 223 12.62 -14.05 18.53
CA ALA A 223 11.35 -13.60 17.97
C ALA A 223 11.43 -12.33 17.10
N THR A 224 12.52 -11.55 17.22
CA THR A 224 12.73 -10.35 16.39
C THR A 224 12.86 -10.72 14.91
N LEU A 225 13.35 -11.92 14.59
CA LEU A 225 13.55 -12.38 13.21
C LEU A 225 12.49 -13.36 12.72
N ASP A 226 11.48 -13.68 13.55
CA ASP A 226 10.33 -14.52 13.14
C ASP A 226 9.73 -14.06 11.81
N PRO A 227 9.54 -12.75 11.55
CA PRO A 227 8.91 -12.36 10.29
C PRO A 227 9.77 -12.66 9.05
N VAL A 228 11.09 -12.78 9.18
CA VAL A 228 11.98 -13.22 8.11
C VAL A 228 11.91 -14.74 7.94
N HIS A 229 11.82 -15.49 9.05
CA HIS A 229 11.73 -16.95 9.04
C HIS A 229 10.39 -17.42 8.45
N GLU A 230 9.28 -16.89 8.95
CA GLU A 230 7.93 -17.12 8.42
C GLU A 230 7.85 -16.82 6.92
N MET A 231 8.44 -15.69 6.49
CA MET A 231 8.47 -15.36 5.06
C MET A 231 9.23 -16.42 4.27
N ASN A 232 10.40 -16.87 4.73
CA ASN A 232 11.20 -17.87 4.02
C ASN A 232 10.53 -19.25 3.94
N GLU A 233 9.74 -19.61 4.96
CA GLU A 233 9.06 -20.91 5.05
C GLU A 233 7.71 -20.92 4.34
N ASP A 234 6.86 -19.91 4.56
CA ASP A 234 5.45 -19.94 4.19
C ASP A 234 5.14 -19.32 2.83
N TRP A 235 6.00 -18.40 2.35
CA TRP A 235 5.71 -17.64 1.13
C TRP A 235 6.20 -18.38 -0.11
N VAL A 236 5.46 -19.41 -0.53
CA VAL A 236 5.79 -20.28 -1.67
C VAL A 236 4.71 -20.22 -2.75
N GLY A 237 5.15 -20.14 -4.01
CA GLY A 237 4.27 -20.20 -5.19
C GLY A 237 3.79 -18.84 -5.70
N ALA A 238 2.99 -18.89 -6.77
CA ALA A 238 2.60 -17.72 -7.56
C ALA A 238 1.75 -16.67 -6.81
N ALA A 239 1.18 -17.00 -5.65
CA ALA A 239 0.41 -16.07 -4.81
C ALA A 239 1.28 -15.00 -4.10
N PHE A 240 2.60 -15.09 -4.26
CA PHE A 240 3.58 -14.16 -3.69
C PHE A 240 4.42 -13.48 -4.77
N GLU A 241 3.88 -13.40 -5.99
CA GLU A 241 4.51 -12.76 -7.14
C GLU A 241 3.69 -11.55 -7.57
N PHE A 242 4.35 -10.39 -7.65
CA PHE A 242 3.74 -9.18 -8.20
C PHE A 242 3.54 -9.29 -9.71
N HIS A 243 2.45 -8.73 -10.20
CA HIS A 243 2.14 -8.63 -11.63
C HIS A 243 2.95 -7.49 -12.28
N ASP A 244 3.20 -6.39 -11.56
CA ASP A 244 4.14 -5.37 -12.02
C ASP A 244 5.56 -5.95 -12.05
N PRO A 245 6.20 -6.03 -13.23
CA PRO A 245 7.48 -6.72 -13.39
C PRO A 245 8.63 -5.99 -12.68
N ALA A 246 8.54 -4.67 -12.51
CA ALA A 246 9.55 -3.89 -11.81
C ALA A 246 9.44 -4.10 -10.30
N VAL A 247 8.22 -4.08 -9.76
CA VAL A 247 7.95 -4.40 -8.35
C VAL A 247 8.34 -5.85 -8.05
N GLN A 248 8.01 -6.79 -8.94
CA GLN A 248 8.35 -8.21 -8.78
C GLN A 248 9.86 -8.44 -8.75
N THR A 249 10.61 -7.77 -9.62
CA THR A 249 12.07 -7.88 -9.67
C THR A 249 12.70 -7.37 -8.38
N ALA A 250 12.22 -6.22 -7.87
CA ALA A 250 12.69 -5.67 -6.60
C ALA A 250 12.31 -6.58 -5.41
N PHE A 251 11.12 -7.19 -5.43
CA PHE A 251 10.69 -8.12 -4.38
C PHE A 251 11.45 -9.45 -4.41
N ALA A 252 11.78 -9.96 -5.59
CA ALA A 252 12.60 -11.16 -5.74
C ALA A 252 13.99 -10.98 -5.11
N GLU A 253 14.55 -9.77 -5.16
CA GLU A 253 15.81 -9.46 -4.49
C GLU A 253 15.67 -9.46 -2.96
N VAL A 254 14.59 -8.89 -2.42
CA VAL A 254 14.26 -9.00 -0.98
C VAL A 254 14.19 -10.46 -0.55
N ARG A 255 13.49 -11.29 -1.34
CA ARG A 255 13.34 -12.73 -1.10
C ARG A 255 14.68 -13.48 -1.13
N ARG A 256 15.56 -13.14 -2.09
CA ARG A 256 16.89 -13.75 -2.21
C ARG A 256 17.72 -13.47 -0.95
N VAL A 257 17.86 -12.20 -0.57
CA VAL A 257 18.68 -11.79 0.57
C VAL A 257 18.08 -12.29 1.89
N ALA A 258 16.76 -12.24 2.05
CA ALA A 258 16.07 -12.76 3.23
C ALA A 258 16.34 -14.25 3.45
N ARG A 259 16.37 -15.05 2.38
CA ARG A 259 16.69 -16.47 2.44
C ARG A 259 18.15 -16.71 2.83
N GLU A 260 19.09 -16.01 2.21
CA GLU A 260 20.52 -16.12 2.54
C GLU A 260 20.80 -15.73 3.99
N PHE A 261 20.21 -14.61 4.42
CA PHE A 261 20.28 -14.14 5.80
C PHE A 261 19.66 -15.12 6.80
N GLY A 262 18.44 -15.60 6.53
CA GLY A 262 17.74 -16.54 7.38
C GLY A 262 18.48 -17.87 7.56
N LEU A 263 19.04 -18.42 6.49
CA LEU A 263 19.86 -19.64 6.54
C LEU A 263 21.10 -19.45 7.44
N LEU A 264 21.78 -18.31 7.30
CA LEU A 264 22.96 -18.02 8.12
C LEU A 264 22.59 -17.83 9.60
N VAL A 265 21.47 -17.17 9.88
CA VAL A 265 20.94 -17.01 11.25
C VAL A 265 20.63 -18.36 11.88
N LEU A 266 19.92 -19.24 11.16
CA LEU A 266 19.61 -20.60 11.64
C LEU A 266 20.87 -21.43 11.90
N GLU A 267 21.90 -21.30 11.07
CA GLU A 267 23.18 -22.01 11.25
C GLU A 267 23.98 -21.47 12.44
N ARG A 268 23.96 -20.16 12.67
CA ARG A 268 24.95 -19.46 13.51
C ARG A 268 24.42 -18.87 14.80
N ILE A 269 23.11 -18.84 15.02
CA ILE A 269 22.52 -18.29 16.24
C ILE A 269 22.06 -19.43 17.13
N HIS A 270 22.50 -19.39 18.39
CA HIS A 270 22.15 -20.37 19.40
C HIS A 270 21.44 -19.69 20.57
N ALA A 271 20.48 -20.39 21.16
CA ALA A 271 19.82 -19.95 22.38
C ALA A 271 20.83 -19.91 23.54
N THR A 272 20.82 -18.84 24.33
CA THR A 272 21.73 -18.72 25.47
C THR A 272 21.30 -19.63 26.62
N ARG A 273 22.24 -20.24 27.35
CA ARG A 273 21.94 -21.13 28.50
C ARG A 273 21.09 -20.48 29.60
N ARG A 274 21.13 -19.16 29.73
CA ARG A 274 20.39 -18.40 30.77
C ARG A 274 19.00 -17.98 30.34
N ASN A 275 18.74 -17.87 29.04
CA ASN A 275 17.43 -17.53 28.51
C ASN A 275 17.27 -18.09 27.09
N MET A 276 16.32 -19.02 26.93
CA MET A 276 16.05 -19.69 25.65
C MET A 276 15.47 -18.75 24.58
N GLU A 277 14.92 -17.61 24.99
CA GLU A 277 14.37 -16.60 24.08
C GLU A 277 15.44 -15.68 23.48
N ILE A 278 16.66 -15.73 24.01
CA ILE A 278 17.77 -14.88 23.59
C ILE A 278 18.72 -15.69 22.71
N GLY A 279 18.91 -15.20 21.48
CA GLY A 279 19.86 -15.74 20.51
C GLY A 279 21.20 -15.00 20.55
N SER A 280 22.29 -15.76 20.39
CA SER A 280 23.64 -15.23 20.24
C SER A 280 24.47 -16.15 19.36
N PRO A 281 25.38 -15.62 18.51
CA PRO A 281 26.36 -16.45 17.80
C PRO A 281 27.57 -16.84 18.65
N LYS A 282 27.74 -16.20 19.81
CA LYS A 282 28.80 -16.56 20.77
C LYS A 282 28.34 -17.77 21.56
N THR A 283 29.06 -18.87 21.40
CA THR A 283 28.87 -20.11 22.15
C THR A 283 29.40 -19.95 23.58
N ASP A 284 29.06 -20.90 24.46
CA ASP A 284 29.63 -20.92 25.82
C ASP A 284 31.17 -21.00 25.80
N GLU A 285 31.75 -21.66 24.79
CA GLU A 285 33.19 -21.74 24.61
C GLU A 285 33.81 -20.40 24.19
N ASP A 286 33.11 -19.59 23.36
CA ASP A 286 33.53 -18.23 23.02
C ASP A 286 33.53 -17.29 24.25
N LEU A 287 32.60 -17.52 25.20
CA LEU A 287 32.50 -16.75 26.44
C LEU A 287 33.62 -17.12 27.44
N GLU A 288 34.07 -18.38 27.43
CA GLU A 288 35.10 -18.89 28.35
C GLU A 288 36.53 -18.72 27.82
N LYS A 289 36.75 -18.85 26.50
CA LYS A 289 38.09 -18.89 25.88
C LYS A 289 38.38 -17.72 24.93
N GLY A 290 37.42 -16.81 24.75
CA GLY A 290 37.50 -15.72 23.79
C GLY A 290 36.91 -16.09 22.43
N ILE A 291 36.45 -15.07 21.69
CA ILE A 291 35.68 -15.22 20.45
C ILE A 291 36.54 -15.89 19.36
N GLN A 292 36.07 -17.01 18.83
CA GLN A 292 36.74 -17.74 17.76
C GLN A 292 36.70 -16.97 16.43
N PRO A 293 37.73 -17.10 15.56
CA PRO A 293 37.75 -16.44 14.25
C PRO A 293 36.55 -16.78 13.36
N GLY A 294 36.02 -18.01 13.46
CA GLY A 294 34.81 -18.44 12.76
C GLY A 294 33.56 -17.67 13.21
N THR A 295 33.43 -17.41 14.50
CA THR A 295 32.33 -16.63 15.09
C THR A 295 32.40 -15.17 14.66
N LEU A 296 33.60 -14.57 14.62
CA LEU A 296 33.80 -13.20 14.11
C LEU A 296 33.41 -13.09 12.62
N LYS A 297 33.79 -14.08 11.80
CA LYS A 297 33.42 -14.13 10.38
C LYS A 297 31.90 -14.26 10.19
N ALA A 298 31.24 -15.09 10.99
CA ALA A 298 29.78 -15.25 10.96
C ALA A 298 29.06 -13.96 11.36
N ILE A 299 29.50 -13.28 12.43
CA ILE A 299 28.95 -11.99 12.86
C ILE A 299 29.06 -10.96 11.73
N LYS A 300 30.23 -10.87 11.08
CA LYS A 300 30.44 -9.95 9.96
C LYS A 300 29.48 -10.25 8.80
N ALA A 301 29.39 -11.51 8.40
CA ALA A 301 28.51 -11.92 7.30
C ALA A 301 27.02 -11.67 7.61
N MET A 302 26.57 -11.92 8.85
CA MET A 302 25.19 -11.60 9.27
C MET A 302 24.92 -10.09 9.26
N ASN A 303 25.86 -9.27 9.72
CA ASN A 303 25.71 -7.81 9.68
C ASN A 303 25.66 -7.28 8.24
N GLU A 304 26.48 -7.83 7.34
CA GLU A 304 26.49 -7.48 5.90
C GLU A 304 25.16 -7.85 5.25
N LEU A 305 24.68 -9.08 5.45
CA LEU A 305 23.39 -9.54 4.91
C LEU A 305 22.20 -8.79 5.51
N ALA A 306 22.24 -8.42 6.79
CA ALA A 306 21.19 -7.60 7.41
C ALA A 306 21.13 -6.19 6.80
N THR A 307 22.30 -5.60 6.51
CA THR A 307 22.40 -4.31 5.82
C THR A 307 21.89 -4.42 4.38
N GLU A 308 22.29 -5.47 3.67
CA GLU A 308 21.84 -5.74 2.30
C GLU A 308 20.32 -5.97 2.25
N LEU A 309 19.76 -6.72 3.21
CA LEU A 309 18.33 -6.96 3.31
C LEU A 309 17.57 -5.65 3.57
N SER A 310 18.06 -4.80 4.47
CA SER A 310 17.47 -3.47 4.70
C SER A 310 17.49 -2.63 3.42
N ALA A 311 18.61 -2.61 2.68
CA ALA A 311 18.72 -1.85 1.44
C ALA A 311 17.81 -2.39 0.33
N ALA A 312 17.65 -3.71 0.25
CA ALA A 312 16.74 -4.36 -0.69
C ALA A 312 15.28 -3.99 -0.39
N ILE A 313 14.88 -3.98 0.89
CA ILE A 313 13.54 -3.55 1.32
C ILE A 313 13.28 -2.09 0.93
N ASP A 314 14.24 -1.19 1.14
CA ASP A 314 14.11 0.23 0.76
C ASP A 314 14.07 0.44 -0.76
N ALA A 315 14.79 -0.38 -1.54
CA ALA A 315 14.73 -0.35 -3.00
C ALA A 315 13.38 -0.87 -3.52
N PHE A 316 12.86 -1.93 -2.92
CA PHE A 316 11.51 -2.45 -3.18
C PHE A 316 10.44 -1.40 -2.88
N ASP A 317 10.47 -0.77 -1.70
CA ASP A 317 9.46 0.24 -1.32
C ASP A 317 9.48 1.48 -2.22
N ARG A 318 10.66 1.93 -2.67
CA ARG A 318 10.76 3.01 -3.66
C ARG A 318 10.13 2.61 -4.99
N THR A 319 10.44 1.40 -5.47
CA THR A 319 9.89 0.88 -6.73
C THR A 319 8.38 0.70 -6.66
N ALA A 320 7.88 0.13 -5.56
CA ALA A 320 6.46 -0.05 -5.31
C ALA A 320 5.72 1.29 -5.21
N ARG A 321 6.28 2.28 -4.52
CA ARG A 321 5.69 3.63 -4.42
C ARG A 321 5.54 4.31 -5.78
N ASP A 322 6.52 4.13 -6.68
CA ASP A 322 6.53 4.77 -7.99
C ASP A 322 5.59 4.08 -8.98
N ARG A 323 5.46 2.74 -8.88
CA ARG A 323 4.73 1.88 -9.82
C ARG A 323 3.29 1.56 -9.40
N ILE A 324 3.08 1.29 -8.12
CA ILE A 324 1.78 1.04 -7.49
C ILE A 324 1.32 2.38 -6.90
N ARG A 325 0.93 3.30 -7.79
CA ARG A 325 0.34 4.57 -7.37
C ARG A 325 -1.05 4.29 -6.81
N VAL A 326 -1.22 4.45 -5.51
CA VAL A 326 -2.55 4.61 -4.92
C VAL A 326 -3.18 5.83 -5.59
N ALA A 327 -4.14 5.60 -6.49
CA ALA A 327 -4.80 6.66 -7.22
C ALA A 327 -5.47 7.59 -6.21
N SER A 328 -4.93 8.80 -6.06
CA SER A 328 -5.64 9.90 -5.43
C SER A 328 -6.79 10.30 -6.36
N GLY A 329 -7.96 9.71 -6.14
CA GLY A 329 -9.27 10.19 -6.56
C GLY A 329 -9.64 9.96 -8.03
N ALA A 330 -10.45 8.92 -8.29
CA ALA A 330 -11.58 8.91 -9.24
C ALA A 330 -12.19 7.49 -9.31
N HIS A 331 -13.10 7.15 -8.40
CA HIS A 331 -14.07 6.08 -8.66
C HIS A 331 -15.39 6.72 -9.10
N THR A 332 -15.68 6.63 -10.40
CA THR A 332 -17.05 6.57 -10.91
C THR A 332 -17.15 5.38 -11.84
N ALA A 333 -17.45 4.21 -11.27
CA ALA A 333 -18.25 3.20 -11.93
C ALA A 333 -19.39 2.91 -10.96
N ALA A 334 -20.61 3.20 -11.41
CA ALA A 334 -21.81 3.13 -10.59
C ALA A 334 -22.12 1.68 -10.15
N VAL A 335 -21.55 1.30 -9.02
CA VAL A 335 -22.07 0.31 -8.08
C VAL A 335 -22.03 1.00 -6.72
N GLU A 336 -23.17 1.55 -6.32
CA GLU A 336 -23.47 2.14 -5.00
C GLU A 336 -22.41 3.12 -4.45
N GLU A 337 -22.37 4.34 -5.00
CA GLU A 337 -21.49 5.48 -4.60
C GLU A 337 -21.42 5.76 -3.08
N HIS A 338 -22.43 5.38 -2.31
CA HIS A 338 -22.40 5.50 -0.84
C HIS A 338 -21.55 4.39 -0.18
N GLY A 339 -21.67 3.14 -0.65
CA GLY A 339 -21.04 1.98 0.00
C GLY A 339 -19.52 1.95 -0.14
N ALA A 340 -18.96 2.36 -1.29
CA ALA A 340 -17.52 2.34 -1.52
C ALA A 340 -16.79 3.45 -0.72
N ALA A 341 -17.36 4.66 -0.65
CA ALA A 341 -16.79 5.75 0.16
C ALA A 341 -16.90 5.44 1.66
N GLU A 342 -18.03 4.86 2.08
CA GLU A 342 -18.24 4.40 3.45
C GLU A 342 -17.28 3.26 3.81
N GLN A 343 -17.03 2.31 2.91
CA GLN A 343 -16.05 1.23 3.11
C GLN A 343 -14.63 1.77 3.28
N VAL A 344 -14.22 2.76 2.48
CA VAL A 344 -12.90 3.40 2.67
C VAL A 344 -12.82 4.11 4.03
N ARG A 345 -13.86 4.83 4.43
CA ARG A 345 -13.91 5.48 5.76
C ARG A 345 -13.88 4.45 6.89
N LYS A 346 -14.53 3.30 6.71
CA LYS A 346 -14.51 2.17 7.63
C LYS A 346 -13.11 1.57 7.78
N ASP A 347 -12.39 1.37 6.68
CA ASP A 347 -11.01 0.84 6.72
C ASP A 347 -10.04 1.81 7.42
N VAL A 348 -10.21 3.12 7.20
CA VAL A 348 -9.45 4.16 7.90
C VAL A 348 -9.79 4.18 9.39
N ALA A 349 -11.08 4.11 9.76
CA ALA A 349 -11.52 4.02 11.14
C ALA A 349 -10.97 2.76 11.84
N GLN A 350 -10.95 1.63 11.14
CA GLN A 350 -10.39 0.37 11.62
C GLN A 350 -8.88 0.48 11.91
N THR A 351 -8.15 1.16 11.02
CA THR A 351 -6.73 1.48 11.23
C THR A 351 -6.54 2.39 12.44
N GLY A 352 -7.38 3.42 12.60
CA GLY A 352 -7.37 4.32 13.74
C GLY A 352 -7.61 3.63 15.09
N LEU A 353 -8.55 2.68 15.16
CA LEU A 353 -8.76 1.86 16.36
C LEU A 353 -7.52 1.04 16.73
N ASN A 354 -6.86 0.44 15.73
CA ASN A 354 -5.63 -0.33 15.94
C ASN A 354 -4.49 0.56 16.44
N GLU A 355 -4.34 1.77 15.89
CA GLU A 355 -3.34 2.73 16.36
C GLU A 355 -3.56 3.13 17.82
N LEU A 356 -4.81 3.43 18.21
CA LEU A 356 -5.17 3.73 19.60
C LEU A 356 -4.79 2.57 20.53
N ALA A 357 -5.10 1.33 20.15
CA ALA A 357 -4.78 0.15 20.93
C ALA A 357 -3.26 -0.05 21.11
N MET A 358 -2.45 0.34 20.12
CA MET A 358 -0.99 0.21 20.16
C MET A 358 -0.30 1.32 20.96
N ASP A 359 -0.96 2.45 21.26
CA ASP A 359 -0.34 3.56 21.99
C ASP A 359 0.15 3.18 23.39
N ALA A 360 -0.58 2.31 24.09
CA ALA A 360 -0.18 1.81 25.40
C ALA A 360 1.21 1.14 25.37
N HIS A 361 1.50 0.41 24.30
CA HIS A 361 2.75 -0.32 24.11
C HIS A 361 3.91 0.57 23.63
N ARG A 362 3.60 1.77 23.12
CA ARG A 362 4.57 2.72 22.57
C ARG A 362 4.91 3.87 23.53
N GLY A 363 4.36 3.85 24.74
CA GLY A 363 4.48 4.97 25.68
C GLY A 363 3.77 6.24 25.21
N GLY A 364 2.76 6.10 24.34
CA GLY A 364 2.02 7.23 23.76
C GLY A 364 0.83 7.71 24.61
N LEU A 365 0.63 7.11 25.79
CA LEU A 365 -0.45 7.47 26.70
C LEU A 365 0.01 8.57 27.67
N PRO A 366 -0.81 9.60 27.91
CA PRO A 366 -0.44 10.69 28.81
C PRO A 366 -0.43 10.24 30.28
N GLU A 367 -1.32 9.33 30.67
CA GLU A 367 -1.44 8.81 32.04
C GLU A 367 -1.85 7.33 32.04
N ILE A 368 -1.38 6.55 33.01
CA ILE A 368 -1.65 5.11 33.13
C ILE A 368 -2.93 4.89 33.94
N VAL A 369 -3.89 4.14 33.40
CA VAL A 369 -5.10 3.74 34.16
C VAL A 369 -4.84 2.46 34.95
N THR A 370 -5.20 2.44 36.24
CA THR A 370 -5.03 1.29 37.12
C THR A 370 -5.78 0.05 36.60
N ARG A 371 -5.18 -1.14 36.74
CA ARG A 371 -5.79 -2.44 36.36
C ARG A 371 -6.49 -3.08 37.58
N PRO A 372 -7.57 -3.87 37.39
CA PRO A 372 -8.24 -4.19 36.12
C PRO A 372 -8.99 -3.01 35.53
N ARG A 373 -8.97 -2.90 34.20
CA ARG A 373 -9.58 -1.79 33.48
C ARG A 373 -10.34 -2.22 32.23
N VAL A 374 -11.29 -1.38 31.84
CA VAL A 374 -11.93 -1.41 30.52
C VAL A 374 -11.39 -0.27 29.66
N ALA A 375 -11.13 -0.54 28.39
CA ALA A 375 -10.79 0.44 27.37
C ALA A 375 -11.87 0.44 26.27
N LEU A 376 -12.42 1.61 26.01
CA LEU A 376 -13.46 1.88 25.03
C LEU A 376 -12.84 2.77 23.96
N ARG A 377 -12.91 2.35 22.69
CA ARG A 377 -12.38 3.11 21.56
C ARG A 377 -13.49 3.34 20.56
N LEU A 378 -13.59 4.57 20.08
CA LEU A 378 -14.60 5.02 19.14
C LEU A 378 -13.92 5.69 17.95
N ALA A 379 -14.18 5.19 16.75
CA ALA A 379 -13.66 5.75 15.51
C ALA A 379 -14.81 6.14 14.57
N PRO A 380 -15.26 7.41 14.59
CA PRO A 380 -16.24 7.92 13.64
C PRO A 380 -15.71 7.90 12.21
N PHE A 381 -16.53 7.49 11.25
CA PHE A 381 -16.17 7.48 9.82
C PHE A 381 -15.91 8.89 9.30
N ALA A 382 -16.62 9.89 9.84
CA ALA A 382 -16.40 11.29 9.53
C ALA A 382 -14.97 11.78 9.86
N ALA A 383 -14.26 11.13 10.78
CA ALA A 383 -12.87 11.48 11.09
C ALA A 383 -11.91 11.14 9.92
N ALA A 384 -12.26 10.15 9.08
CA ALA A 384 -11.48 9.79 7.90
C ALA A 384 -11.48 10.88 6.81
N ASP A 385 -12.44 11.81 6.84
CA ASP A 385 -12.48 12.97 5.94
C ASP A 385 -11.34 13.98 6.24
N GLY A 386 -10.59 13.81 7.33
CA GLY A 386 -9.43 14.64 7.66
C GLY A 386 -9.77 16.10 7.98
N LYS A 387 -11.03 16.39 8.32
CA LYS A 387 -11.47 17.75 8.68
C LYS A 387 -10.70 18.25 9.90
N ARG A 388 -10.31 19.52 9.86
CA ARG A 388 -9.63 20.18 10.98
C ARG A 388 -10.57 20.24 12.19
N LEU A 389 -10.17 19.62 13.30
CA LEU A 389 -10.77 19.85 14.61
C LEU A 389 -10.42 21.26 15.11
N ASP A 390 -11.43 22.07 15.42
CA ASP A 390 -11.24 23.39 15.99
C ASP A 390 -10.84 23.29 17.47
N PRO A 391 -9.62 23.71 17.87
CA PRO A 391 -9.16 23.57 19.25
C PRO A 391 -10.06 24.25 20.28
N ALA A 392 -10.75 25.35 19.92
CA ALA A 392 -11.66 26.04 20.83
C ALA A 392 -12.91 25.18 21.13
N ARG A 393 -13.52 24.61 20.08
CA ARG A 393 -14.66 23.68 20.23
C ARG A 393 -14.26 22.40 20.94
N VAL A 394 -13.04 21.90 20.70
CA VAL A 394 -12.53 20.72 21.41
C VAL A 394 -12.31 21.01 22.89
N ALA A 395 -11.76 22.17 23.25
CA ALA A 395 -11.58 22.56 24.65
C ALA A 395 -12.93 22.68 25.39
N GLU A 396 -13.98 23.17 24.72
CA GLU A 396 -15.34 23.18 25.27
C GLU A 396 -15.89 21.75 25.44
N ALA A 397 -15.72 20.89 24.43
CA ALA A 397 -16.15 19.50 24.49
C ALA A 397 -15.37 18.69 25.55
N GLN A 398 -14.11 19.05 25.83
CA GLN A 398 -13.23 18.43 26.83
C GLN A 398 -13.80 18.57 28.25
N LEU A 399 -14.63 19.58 28.52
CA LEU A 399 -15.34 19.71 29.80
C LEU A 399 -16.30 18.54 30.07
N ARG A 400 -16.68 17.77 29.04
CA ARG A 400 -17.56 16.61 29.12
C ARG A 400 -16.79 15.28 29.16
N PHE A 401 -15.47 15.30 29.12
CA PHE A 401 -14.66 14.09 29.23
C PHE A 401 -14.84 13.37 30.57
N PRO A 402 -14.90 14.09 31.72
CA PRO A 402 -15.07 13.44 33.01
C PRO A 402 -16.39 12.65 33.07
N PRO A 403 -16.37 11.41 33.57
CA PRO A 403 -17.57 10.61 33.71
C PRO A 403 -18.51 11.18 34.78
N ASN A 404 -17.96 11.84 35.81
CA ASN A 404 -18.70 12.47 36.90
C ASN A 404 -18.26 13.93 37.04
N SER A 405 -19.20 14.82 37.31
CA SER A 405 -18.94 16.27 37.46
C SER A 405 -18.17 16.63 38.75
N GLU A 406 -18.23 15.76 39.76
CA GLU A 406 -17.56 15.97 41.05
C GLU A 406 -16.09 15.52 41.06
N ASP A 407 -15.64 14.83 40.02
CA ASP A 407 -14.27 14.33 39.96
C ASP A 407 -13.26 15.48 39.88
N ARG A 408 -12.22 15.41 40.70
CA ARG A 408 -11.05 16.28 40.53
C ARG A 408 -10.22 15.77 39.37
N VAL A 409 -10.06 16.59 38.33
CA VAL A 409 -9.45 16.19 37.06
C VAL A 409 -8.16 16.94 36.75
N ALA A 410 -7.23 16.24 36.09
CA ALA A 410 -6.15 16.85 35.31
C ALA A 410 -6.58 16.90 33.85
N THR A 411 -6.19 17.94 33.12
CA THR A 411 -6.59 18.16 31.73
C THR A 411 -5.47 18.88 31.01
N ASP A 412 -5.10 18.39 29.83
CA ASP A 412 -4.06 18.97 28.99
C ASP A 412 -4.29 18.63 27.50
N SER A 413 -3.41 19.13 26.64
CA SER A 413 -3.41 18.85 25.21
C SER A 413 -2.01 18.95 24.59
N ASP A 414 -1.80 18.24 23.50
CA ASP A 414 -0.58 18.28 22.70
C ASP A 414 -0.89 18.33 21.19
N GLY A 415 0.16 18.28 20.35
CA GLY A 415 0.04 18.31 18.90
C GLY A 415 -0.77 17.15 18.30
N ARG A 416 -0.97 16.07 19.05
CA ARG A 416 -1.68 14.85 18.66
C ARG A 416 -3.08 14.75 19.28
N GLN A 417 -3.26 15.14 20.54
CA GLN A 417 -4.48 14.82 21.30
C GLN A 417 -4.87 15.87 22.34
N TRP A 418 -6.11 15.76 22.83
CA TRP A 418 -6.61 16.39 24.05
C TRP A 418 -7.00 15.30 25.01
N TRP A 419 -6.69 15.46 26.30
CA TRP A 419 -6.98 14.42 27.28
C TRP A 419 -7.37 14.99 28.64
N SER A 420 -8.17 14.22 29.36
CA SER A 420 -8.53 14.46 30.75
C SER A 420 -8.44 13.16 31.51
N CYS A 421 -8.06 13.22 32.77
CA CYS A 421 -8.08 12.05 33.65
C CYS A 421 -8.45 12.48 35.06
N ARG A 422 -8.83 11.52 35.91
CA ARG A 422 -8.86 11.77 37.35
C ARG A 422 -7.44 12.13 37.81
N LEU A 423 -7.31 13.00 38.82
CA LEU A 423 -5.99 13.34 39.37
C LEU A 423 -5.18 12.06 39.66
N PRO A 424 -4.01 11.89 39.02
CA PRO A 424 -3.18 10.71 39.21
C PRO A 424 -2.74 10.59 40.68
N ARG A 425 -2.72 9.36 41.19
CA ARG A 425 -2.27 9.02 42.54
C ARG A 425 -1.04 8.16 42.43
N ARG A 426 -0.11 8.38 43.36
CA ARG A 426 1.09 7.59 43.48
C ARG A 426 0.98 6.73 44.73
N THR A 427 0.84 5.42 44.56
CA THR A 427 0.72 4.44 45.65
C THR A 427 2.05 4.27 46.38
N GLU A 428 3.17 4.25 45.64
CA GLU A 428 4.53 4.13 46.18
C GLU A 428 5.52 5.08 45.49
N ALA A 429 6.56 5.53 46.22
CA ALA A 429 7.53 6.52 45.74
C ALA A 429 8.37 6.08 44.52
N ASN A 430 8.37 4.79 44.19
CA ASN A 430 9.06 4.17 43.05
C ASN A 430 8.11 3.76 41.90
N MET A 431 6.80 3.82 42.10
CA MET A 431 5.81 3.48 41.07
C MET A 431 5.46 4.69 40.22
N ASN A 432 5.01 4.46 38.99
CA ASN A 432 4.42 5.52 38.17
C ASN A 432 3.10 5.97 38.78
N PRO A 433 2.73 7.25 38.67
CA PRO A 433 1.41 7.69 39.05
C PRO A 433 0.36 7.00 38.16
N GLU A 434 -0.75 6.58 38.77
CA GLU A 434 -1.86 5.96 38.07
C GLU A 434 -3.15 6.73 38.31
N THR A 435 -4.09 6.60 37.38
CA THR A 435 -5.40 7.26 37.47
C THR A 435 -6.53 6.24 37.39
N GLY A 436 -7.67 6.55 38.02
CA GLY A 436 -8.85 5.69 37.97
C GLY A 436 -9.59 5.73 36.63
N TRP A 437 -9.40 6.80 35.83
CA TRP A 437 -9.91 6.87 34.46
C TRP A 437 -9.17 7.91 33.64
N ARG A 438 -9.16 7.72 32.32
CA ARG A 438 -8.63 8.65 31.31
C ARG A 438 -9.57 8.70 30.12
N MET A 439 -9.83 9.89 29.59
CA MET A 439 -10.45 10.09 28.30
C MET A 439 -9.55 10.92 27.41
N ARG A 440 -9.49 10.60 26.12
CA ARG A 440 -8.77 11.40 25.12
C ARG A 440 -9.50 11.46 23.78
N LEU A 441 -9.31 12.58 23.09
CA LEU A 441 -9.63 12.79 21.68
C LEU A 441 -8.31 12.92 20.91
N VAL A 442 -8.07 12.01 19.99
CA VAL A 442 -6.85 11.90 19.19
C VAL A 442 -7.16 12.29 17.75
N ARG A 443 -6.33 13.14 17.14
CA ARG A 443 -6.50 13.54 15.73
C ARG A 443 -6.44 12.30 14.81
N PRO A 444 -7.26 12.23 13.75
CA PRO A 444 -8.15 13.28 13.24
C PRO A 444 -9.51 13.41 13.95
N GLY A 445 -9.89 12.47 14.83
CA GLY A 445 -11.18 12.54 15.54
C GLY A 445 -11.57 11.25 16.28
N TYR A 446 -10.60 10.46 16.71
CA TYR A 446 -10.83 9.20 17.41
C TYR A 446 -10.89 9.42 18.92
N LEU A 447 -11.77 8.71 19.62
CA LEU A 447 -11.92 8.84 21.07
C LEU A 447 -11.50 7.55 21.76
N GLU A 448 -10.85 7.68 22.91
CA GLU A 448 -10.57 6.57 23.81
C GLU A 448 -10.93 6.94 25.24
N TYR A 449 -11.62 6.03 25.93
CA TYR A 449 -11.90 6.11 27.35
C TYR A 449 -11.40 4.83 28.03
N GLU A 450 -10.60 4.98 29.07
CA GLU A 450 -10.15 3.90 29.94
C GLU A 450 -10.63 4.16 31.37
N ALA A 451 -11.08 3.11 32.06
CA ALA A 451 -11.43 3.20 33.48
C ALA A 451 -11.11 1.92 34.24
N GLU A 452 -10.63 2.07 35.46
CA GLU A 452 -10.55 1.01 36.46
C GLU A 452 -11.96 0.48 36.76
N ILE A 453 -12.13 -0.84 36.74
CA ILE A 453 -13.45 -1.50 36.90
C ILE A 453 -13.61 -2.20 38.25
N GLY A 454 -12.54 -2.30 39.04
CA GLY A 454 -12.54 -2.92 40.36
C GLY A 454 -11.15 -2.86 40.97
N ALA A 455 -11.07 -3.07 42.28
CA ALA A 455 -9.81 -3.13 43.02
C ALA A 455 -9.87 -4.29 44.01
N ARG A 456 -8.70 -4.76 44.47
CA ARG A 456 -8.65 -5.72 45.57
C ARG A 456 -9.15 -5.08 46.86
N ILE A 457 -9.89 -5.86 47.65
CA ILE A 457 -10.36 -5.47 48.97
C ILE A 457 -9.66 -6.38 49.98
N ASP A 458 -8.98 -5.78 50.94
CA ASP A 458 -8.18 -6.48 51.95
C ASP A 458 -7.19 -7.49 51.34
N ASP A 459 -7.13 -8.71 51.88
CA ASP A 459 -6.27 -9.80 51.40
C ASP A 459 -6.98 -10.75 50.41
N ASP A 460 -8.13 -10.35 49.84
CA ASP A 460 -8.87 -11.20 48.91
C ASP A 460 -8.09 -11.37 47.59
N PRO A 461 -7.77 -12.62 47.18
CA PRO A 461 -7.13 -12.87 45.90
C PRO A 461 -8.03 -12.56 44.70
N GLN A 462 -9.32 -12.30 44.89
CA GLN A 462 -10.29 -12.02 43.83
C GLN A 462 -10.76 -10.57 43.84
N ILE A 463 -10.98 -10.03 42.64
CA ILE A 463 -11.56 -8.71 42.42
C ILE A 463 -13.00 -8.92 41.96
N LEU A 464 -13.95 -8.64 42.85
CA LEU A 464 -15.38 -8.75 42.55
C LEU A 464 -15.82 -7.58 41.65
N VAL A 465 -16.31 -7.91 40.46
CA VAL A 465 -16.87 -6.93 39.52
C VAL A 465 -18.34 -7.28 39.27
N ASP A 466 -19.23 -6.31 39.51
CA ASP A 466 -20.65 -6.42 39.16
C ASP A 466 -20.80 -6.31 37.64
N GLY A 467 -21.29 -7.37 37.00
CA GLY A 467 -21.42 -7.42 35.55
C GLY A 467 -22.45 -6.42 35.00
N LEU A 468 -23.54 -6.14 35.71
CA LEU A 468 -24.52 -5.13 35.29
C LEU A 468 -23.92 -3.74 35.36
N ARG A 469 -23.14 -3.47 36.41
CA ARG A 469 -22.41 -2.20 36.54
C ARG A 469 -21.33 -2.05 35.47
N LEU A 470 -20.63 -3.13 35.12
CA LEU A 470 -19.63 -3.13 34.05
C LEU A 470 -20.26 -2.80 32.70
N GLU A 471 -21.40 -3.41 32.38
CA GLU A 471 -22.16 -3.05 31.18
C GLU A 471 -22.58 -1.58 31.18
N ALA A 472 -23.09 -1.08 32.31
CA ALA A 472 -23.48 0.31 32.42
C ALA A 472 -22.30 1.27 32.22
N ILE A 473 -21.12 0.93 32.74
CA ILE A 473 -19.88 1.66 32.46
C ILE A 473 -19.60 1.65 30.95
N ILE A 474 -19.65 0.50 30.28
CA ILE A 474 -19.38 0.41 28.84
C ILE A 474 -20.36 1.29 28.04
N ILE A 475 -21.66 1.08 28.21
CA ILE A 475 -22.70 1.76 27.42
C ILE A 475 -22.69 3.27 27.67
N ARG A 476 -22.76 3.70 28.93
CA ARG A 476 -22.84 5.11 29.29
C ARG A 476 -21.64 5.92 28.80
N ASN A 477 -20.44 5.35 28.91
CA ASN A 477 -19.23 6.05 28.49
C ASN A 477 -19.13 6.08 26.95
N LEU A 478 -19.54 5.03 26.23
CA LEU A 478 -19.62 5.06 24.77
C LEU A 478 -20.64 6.09 24.26
N GLU A 479 -21.81 6.20 24.89
CA GLU A 479 -22.81 7.20 24.53
C GLU A 479 -22.36 8.62 24.86
N ARG A 480 -21.60 8.81 25.97
CA ARG A 480 -20.94 10.09 26.25
C ARG A 480 -19.92 10.45 25.16
N MET A 481 -19.08 9.50 24.76
CA MET A 481 -18.11 9.66 23.67
C MET A 481 -18.82 10.01 22.35
N ALA A 482 -19.93 9.34 22.04
CA ALA A 482 -20.74 9.60 20.85
C ALA A 482 -21.36 10.99 20.86
N SER A 483 -21.88 11.44 22.02
CA SER A 483 -22.40 12.80 22.19
C SER A 483 -21.32 13.88 22.02
N ILE A 484 -20.09 13.62 22.46
CA ILE A 484 -18.94 14.50 22.24
C ILE A 484 -18.55 14.52 20.76
N ALA A 485 -18.49 13.36 20.10
CA ALA A 485 -18.21 13.26 18.67
C ALA A 485 -19.24 14.07 17.84
N ALA A 486 -20.53 13.94 18.16
CA ALA A 486 -21.58 14.70 17.50
C ALA A 486 -21.41 16.23 17.63
N GLN A 487 -20.96 16.73 18.80
CA GLN A 487 -20.67 18.16 19.00
C GLN A 487 -19.48 18.68 18.19
N LEU A 488 -18.63 17.77 17.68
CA LEU A 488 -17.43 18.08 16.90
C LEU A 488 -17.62 17.79 15.40
N ASP A 489 -18.87 17.68 14.95
CA ASP A 489 -19.25 17.35 13.57
C ASP A 489 -18.74 15.97 13.10
N LEU A 490 -18.57 15.04 14.05
CA LEU A 490 -18.15 13.65 13.82
C LEU A 490 -19.31 12.66 14.02
N ALA A 491 -20.56 13.10 13.83
CA ALA A 491 -21.74 12.23 13.87
C ALA A 491 -21.79 11.26 12.67
N GLY A 492 -22.73 10.32 12.71
CA GLY A 492 -22.93 9.31 11.66
C GLY A 492 -22.34 7.94 12.03
N PRO A 493 -21.95 7.12 11.04
CA PRO A 493 -21.46 5.78 11.28
C PRO A 493 -20.06 5.76 11.93
N ALA A 494 -19.79 4.73 12.72
CA ALA A 494 -18.54 4.57 13.46
C ALA A 494 -18.22 3.11 13.79
N LEU A 495 -16.97 2.84 14.15
CA LEU A 495 -16.56 1.59 14.78
C LEU A 495 -16.33 1.77 16.28
N ILE A 496 -16.73 0.78 17.06
CA ILE A 496 -16.48 0.65 18.49
C ILE A 496 -15.62 -0.58 18.75
N ALA A 497 -14.56 -0.41 19.54
CA ALA A 497 -13.79 -1.53 20.10
C ALA A 497 -13.80 -1.45 21.63
N VAL A 498 -14.03 -2.61 22.27
CA VAL A 498 -14.01 -2.76 23.73
C VAL A 498 -12.99 -3.83 24.10
N SER A 499 -12.08 -3.49 25.00
CA SER A 499 -11.10 -4.42 25.55
C SER A 499 -10.99 -4.29 27.06
N LEU A 500 -10.66 -5.37 27.75
CA LEU A 500 -10.43 -5.40 29.19
C LEU A 500 -9.03 -5.97 29.47
N ASP A 501 -8.33 -5.39 30.44
CA ASP A 501 -6.93 -5.70 30.78
C ASP A 501 -6.80 -5.88 32.30
N GLY A 502 -6.05 -6.90 32.73
CA GLY A 502 -5.84 -7.27 34.13
C GLY A 502 -6.93 -8.17 34.71
N MET A 503 -7.55 -9.01 33.88
CA MET A 503 -8.77 -9.73 34.19
C MET A 503 -8.54 -11.10 34.87
N GLU A 504 -7.30 -11.50 35.11
CA GLU A 504 -6.91 -12.82 35.64
C GLU A 504 -7.51 -13.13 37.03
N ASP A 505 -7.67 -12.09 37.83
CA ASP A 505 -8.18 -12.16 39.20
C ASP A 505 -9.59 -11.59 39.34
N VAL A 506 -10.22 -11.23 38.22
CA VAL A 506 -11.59 -10.73 38.22
C VAL A 506 -12.59 -11.88 38.30
N GLU A 507 -13.52 -11.76 39.25
CA GLU A 507 -14.73 -12.58 39.35
C GLU A 507 -15.94 -11.73 38.97
N LEU A 508 -16.58 -12.09 37.85
CA LEU A 508 -17.75 -11.40 37.32
C LEU A 508 -19.02 -11.93 38.02
N THR A 509 -19.74 -11.03 38.68
CA THR A 509 -20.92 -11.35 39.50
C THR A 509 -22.23 -10.94 38.80
N ARG A 510 -23.32 -11.62 39.16
CA ARG A 510 -24.70 -11.28 38.76
C ARG A 510 -25.65 -11.38 39.96
N ALA A 511 -26.90 -10.93 39.81
CA ALA A 511 -27.89 -10.88 40.90
C ALA A 511 -28.25 -12.24 41.55
N ARG A 512 -27.86 -13.39 40.98
CA ARG A 512 -27.99 -14.72 41.59
C ARG A 512 -26.67 -15.11 42.26
N PRO A 513 -26.68 -15.88 43.37
CA PRO A 513 -25.46 -16.21 44.09
C PRO A 513 -24.43 -16.93 43.21
N GLY A 514 -23.17 -16.50 43.35
CA GLY A 514 -21.98 -17.03 42.67
C GLY A 514 -21.46 -16.09 41.58
N GLY A 515 -20.17 -15.76 41.65
CA GLY A 515 -19.46 -15.15 40.54
C GLY A 515 -18.72 -16.20 39.71
N ARG A 516 -18.23 -15.78 38.55
CA ARG A 516 -17.40 -16.61 37.68
C ARG A 516 -16.09 -15.92 37.35
N ARG A 517 -14.99 -16.64 37.56
CA ARG A 517 -13.63 -16.12 37.32
C ARG A 517 -13.30 -16.10 35.83
N ILE A 518 -12.81 -14.96 35.36
CA ILE A 518 -12.50 -14.72 33.94
C ILE A 518 -11.23 -15.45 33.46
N ARG A 519 -10.27 -15.79 34.35
CA ARG A 519 -9.07 -16.64 34.10
C ARG A 519 -8.24 -16.31 32.85
N ARG A 520 -8.43 -15.13 32.26
CA ARG A 520 -7.69 -14.60 31.12
C ARG A 520 -7.16 -13.23 31.53
N PRO A 521 -5.92 -12.86 31.19
CA PRO A 521 -5.38 -11.55 31.53
C PRO A 521 -6.06 -10.44 30.73
N ASP A 522 -6.38 -10.71 29.46
CA ASP A 522 -6.97 -9.75 28.55
C ASP A 522 -8.22 -10.33 27.87
N ILE A 523 -9.21 -9.48 27.64
CA ILE A 523 -10.40 -9.77 26.83
C ILE A 523 -10.48 -8.73 25.71
N TYR A 524 -10.58 -9.20 24.46
CA TYR A 524 -10.87 -8.37 23.30
C TYR A 524 -12.24 -8.77 22.75
N LEU A 525 -13.19 -7.84 22.77
CA LEU A 525 -14.53 -8.08 22.23
C LEU A 525 -14.54 -7.75 20.72
N PRO A 526 -15.45 -8.36 19.93
CA PRO A 526 -15.57 -8.04 18.51
C PRO A 526 -15.83 -6.55 18.27
N ILE A 527 -15.23 -6.03 17.20
CA ILE A 527 -15.46 -4.65 16.78
C ILE A 527 -16.88 -4.51 16.27
N THR A 528 -17.59 -3.51 16.80
CA THR A 528 -18.99 -3.26 16.48
C THR A 528 -19.08 -2.05 15.55
N GLU A 529 -19.73 -2.24 14.40
CA GLU A 529 -20.10 -1.14 13.51
C GLU A 529 -21.47 -0.58 13.94
N ILE A 530 -21.55 0.74 14.05
CA ILE A 530 -22.79 1.46 14.35
C ILE A 530 -23.11 2.40 13.19
N SER A 531 -24.38 2.45 12.78
CA SER A 531 -24.82 3.30 11.67
C SER A 531 -25.05 4.75 12.08
N ASP A 532 -25.38 5.00 13.35
CA ASP A 532 -25.68 6.34 13.87
C ASP A 532 -25.24 6.48 15.33
N LEU A 533 -24.24 7.33 15.57
CA LEU A 533 -23.74 7.72 16.88
C LEU A 533 -24.76 8.45 17.77
N THR A 534 -25.85 8.96 17.21
CA THR A 534 -26.86 9.70 17.98
C THR A 534 -27.97 8.80 18.54
N ALA A 535 -28.03 7.55 18.09
CA ALA A 535 -28.98 6.55 18.57
C ALA A 535 -28.48 5.83 19.85
N PRO A 536 -29.39 5.26 20.67
CA PRO A 536 -29.00 4.42 21.82
C PRO A 536 -28.12 3.24 21.39
N LEU A 537 -26.96 3.07 22.02
CA LEU A 537 -25.93 2.14 21.55
C LEU A 537 -26.05 0.73 22.13
N ALA A 538 -26.83 0.54 23.20
CA ALA A 538 -26.84 -0.73 23.93
C ALA A 538 -27.25 -1.94 23.08
N ASN A 539 -28.26 -1.78 22.21
CA ASN A 539 -28.72 -2.86 21.35
C ASN A 539 -27.67 -3.27 20.30
N ALA A 540 -26.88 -2.32 19.78
CA ALA A 540 -25.80 -2.62 18.84
C ALA A 540 -24.65 -3.40 19.51
N LEU A 541 -24.45 -3.20 20.82
CA LEU A 541 -23.39 -3.83 21.61
C LEU A 541 -23.81 -5.15 22.27
N ARG A 542 -25.02 -5.67 21.98
CA ARG A 542 -25.53 -6.90 22.58
C ARG A 542 -24.58 -8.08 22.39
N GLU A 543 -24.14 -8.34 21.17
CA GLU A 543 -23.25 -9.47 20.87
C GLU A 543 -21.90 -9.36 21.59
N PRO A 544 -21.17 -8.23 21.56
CA PRO A 544 -19.99 -8.03 22.40
C PRO A 544 -20.24 -8.29 23.89
N LEU A 545 -21.36 -7.82 24.44
CA LEU A 545 -21.70 -8.03 25.84
C LEU A 545 -22.01 -9.51 26.13
N ASP A 546 -22.77 -10.19 25.28
CA ASP A 546 -22.99 -11.63 25.39
C ASP A 546 -21.66 -12.41 25.41
N ILE A 547 -20.70 -12.03 24.55
CA ILE A 547 -19.36 -12.62 24.50
C ILE A 547 -18.56 -12.33 25.77
N LEU A 548 -18.67 -11.13 26.36
CA LEU A 548 -18.06 -10.80 27.64
C LEU A 548 -18.55 -11.74 28.76
N TRP A 549 -19.87 -11.91 28.86
CA TRP A 549 -20.48 -12.80 29.85
C TRP A 549 -20.11 -14.28 29.63
N GLN A 550 -20.12 -14.72 28.38
CA GLN A 550 -19.69 -16.07 28.01
C GLN A 550 -18.21 -16.32 28.29
N THR A 551 -17.36 -15.32 28.07
CA THR A 551 -15.93 -15.38 28.41
C THR A 551 -15.74 -15.50 29.92
N ALA A 552 -16.57 -14.85 30.72
CA ALA A 552 -16.61 -15.05 32.16
C ALA A 552 -17.19 -16.42 32.57
N GLY A 553 -17.80 -17.19 31.68
CA GLY A 553 -18.36 -18.51 31.98
C GLY A 553 -19.88 -18.53 32.22
N TRP A 554 -20.59 -17.49 31.79
CA TRP A 554 -22.06 -17.43 31.77
C TRP A 554 -22.57 -17.74 30.35
N PRO A 555 -23.00 -18.99 30.06
CA PRO A 555 -23.32 -19.43 28.70
C PRO A 555 -24.57 -18.75 28.13
N ASP A 556 -25.43 -18.23 29.00
CA ASP A 556 -26.66 -17.50 28.69
C ASP A 556 -26.43 -16.07 28.19
N GLY A 557 -25.18 -15.59 28.17
CA GLY A 557 -24.85 -14.23 27.72
C GLY A 557 -25.25 -13.17 28.74
N SER A 558 -25.44 -11.95 28.25
CA SER A 558 -25.84 -10.82 29.07
C SER A 558 -27.26 -11.02 29.62
N PRO A 559 -27.47 -10.90 30.95
CA PRO A 559 -28.80 -10.95 31.54
C PRO A 559 -29.61 -9.66 31.30
N SER A 560 -29.02 -8.65 30.67
CA SER A 560 -29.58 -7.30 30.57
C SER A 560 -30.46 -7.09 29.33
N PHE A 561 -30.55 -8.06 28.42
CA PHE A 561 -31.34 -7.95 27.19
C PHE A 561 -32.62 -8.79 27.27
N GLY A 562 -33.78 -8.11 27.39
CA GLY A 562 -35.12 -8.70 27.44
C GLY A 562 -35.89 -8.58 26.10
N GLU A 563 -37.18 -8.24 26.15
CA GLU A 563 -38.08 -8.03 24.99
C GLU A 563 -37.72 -6.77 24.15
N GLY A 564 -36.48 -6.69 23.65
CA GLY A 564 -36.05 -5.72 22.64
C GLY A 564 -35.33 -4.47 23.12
N ALA A 565 -35.15 -4.29 24.43
CA ALA A 565 -34.38 -3.17 25.00
C ALA A 565 -33.40 -3.66 26.08
N TRP A 566 -32.29 -2.93 26.21
CA TRP A 566 -31.34 -3.12 27.32
C TRP A 566 -31.95 -2.58 28.62
N ALA A 567 -32.11 -3.45 29.61
CA ALA A 567 -32.75 -3.15 30.88
C ALA A 567 -32.01 -2.07 31.69
N GLY A 568 -30.72 -1.87 31.42
CA GLY A 568 -29.89 -0.88 32.12
C GLY A 568 -30.34 0.56 31.92
N TYR A 569 -31.04 0.90 30.82
CA TYR A 569 -31.60 2.26 30.66
C TYR A 569 -32.65 2.62 31.73
N GLY A 570 -33.29 1.63 32.34
CA GLY A 570 -34.22 1.82 33.46
C GLY A 570 -33.59 1.61 34.84
N ASP A 571 -32.28 1.37 34.91
CA ASP A 571 -31.55 1.14 36.17
C ASP A 571 -30.80 2.40 36.61
N ASP A 572 -31.51 3.29 37.31
CA ASP A 572 -30.94 4.52 37.86
C ASP A 572 -29.74 4.29 38.79
N ARG A 573 -29.61 3.09 39.38
CA ARG A 573 -28.52 2.79 40.32
C ARG A 573 -27.20 2.57 39.61
N ASN A 574 -27.22 1.95 38.44
CA ASN A 574 -26.01 1.58 37.70
C ASN A 574 -25.76 2.49 36.51
N TYR A 575 -26.82 2.97 35.85
CA TYR A 575 -26.72 3.77 34.64
C TYR A 575 -26.91 5.28 34.90
N GLY A 576 -27.77 5.66 35.85
CA GLY A 576 -28.14 7.07 36.13
C GLY A 576 -27.15 7.91 36.94
N LEU A 577 -26.03 7.32 37.42
CA LEU A 577 -25.00 8.00 38.23
C LEU A 577 -23.88 8.65 37.42
#